data_AF-A0A090ZDH5-F1
#
_entry.id   AF-A0A090ZDH5-F1
#
_cell.length_a   1.000
_cell.length_b   1.000
_cell.length_c   1.000
_cell.angle_alpha   90.00
_cell.angle_beta   90.00
_cell.angle_gamma   90.00
#
_symmetry.space_group_name_H-M   'P 1'
#
loop_
_entity.id
_entity.type
_entity.pdbx_description
1 polymer ?
#
loop_
_entity_poly.entity_id
_entity_poly.type
_entity_poly.pdbx_seq_one_letter_code
_entity_poly.pdbx_strand_id
1 'polypeptide(L)'
;MKIHDHRNLLTINLSVTYRGNTIQIADVILDTGSSHTIFSPDAMEQIGVTYENGDPVYEAYGIGGTVPFYTKIMDEMGLLGLDILKTNGFIVDLDKLE
;
A
#
# COMPACT_ATOMS: atom_id res chain seq x y z
N MET A 1 -9.31 -7.75 -8.02
CA MET A 1 -7.93 -7.84 -7.48
C MET A 1 -7.38 -9.23 -7.78
N LYS A 2 -6.12 -9.36 -8.22
CA LYS A 2 -5.41 -10.65 -8.32
C LYS A 2 -4.27 -10.61 -7.32
N ILE A 3 -4.13 -11.67 -6.51
CA ILE A 3 -3.02 -11.85 -5.57
C ILE A 3 -2.05 -12.86 -6.22
N HIS A 4 -0.77 -12.53 -6.20
CA HIS A 4 0.30 -13.36 -6.71
C HIS A 4 1.17 -13.84 -5.54
N ASP A 5 1.34 -15.15 -5.39
CA ASP A 5 2.28 -15.73 -4.44
C ASP A 5 3.62 -16.03 -5.12
N HIS A 6 4.67 -15.38 -4.61
CA HIS A 6 6.05 -15.60 -5.00
C HIS A 6 6.83 -16.31 -3.88
N ARG A 7 6.43 -17.55 -3.54
CA ARG A 7 7.09 -18.40 -2.55
C ARG A 7 7.19 -17.72 -1.18
N ASN A 8 6.03 -17.40 -0.60
CA ASN A 8 5.82 -16.71 0.68
C ASN A 8 5.83 -15.17 0.61
N LEU A 9 5.81 -14.59 -0.58
CA LEU A 9 5.65 -13.15 -0.75
C LEU A 9 4.41 -12.87 -1.58
N LEU A 10 3.38 -12.36 -0.92
CA LEU A 10 2.13 -11.99 -1.56
C LEU A 10 2.26 -10.61 -2.17
N THR A 11 1.86 -10.51 -3.43
CA THR A 11 1.95 -9.27 -4.19
C THR A 11 0.67 -9.02 -4.97
N ILE A 12 0.36 -7.75 -5.20
CA ILE A 12 -0.78 -7.30 -6.00
C ILE A 12 -0.34 -6.20 -6.97
N ASN A 13 -1.11 -6.02 -8.04
CA ASN A 13 -1.07 -4.80 -8.81
C ASN A 13 -2.09 -3.82 -8.23
N LEU A 14 -1.63 -2.65 -7.81
CA LEU A 14 -2.43 -1.65 -7.12
C LEU A 14 -2.53 -0.37 -7.95
N SER A 15 -3.75 0.11 -8.15
CA SER A 15 -3.97 1.47 -8.69
C SER A 15 -4.08 2.46 -7.54
N VAL A 16 -3.37 3.58 -7.63
CA VAL A 16 -3.40 4.66 -6.64
C VAL A 16 -3.72 5.96 -7.34
N THR A 17 -4.66 6.73 -6.80
CA THR A 17 -5.10 8.01 -7.34
C THR A 17 -4.83 9.13 -6.34
N TYR A 18 -4.18 10.19 -6.81
CA TYR A 18 -3.95 11.42 -6.06
C TYR A 18 -4.28 12.64 -6.91
N ARG A 19 -5.17 13.51 -6.42
CA ARG A 19 -5.66 14.70 -7.11
C ARG A 19 -6.09 14.42 -8.56
N GLY A 20 -6.77 13.30 -8.77
CA GLY A 20 -7.26 12.84 -10.07
C GLY A 20 -6.21 12.19 -10.99
N ASN A 21 -4.94 12.13 -10.60
CA ASN A 21 -3.89 11.42 -11.35
C ASN A 21 -3.72 10.00 -10.81
N THR A 22 -3.77 9.01 -11.71
CA THR A 22 -3.68 7.60 -11.35
C THR A 22 -2.41 6.95 -11.88
N ILE A 23 -1.77 6.14 -11.03
CA ILE A 23 -0.71 5.22 -11.43
C ILE A 23 -1.08 3.79 -11.05
N GLN A 24 -0.63 2.82 -11.86
CA GLN A 24 -0.65 1.42 -11.49
C GLN A 24 0.75 1.00 -11.05
N ILE A 25 0.86 0.48 -9.83
CA ILE A 25 2.08 -0.05 -9.25
C ILE A 25 1.98 -1.57 -9.30
N ALA A 26 2.94 -2.22 -9.95
CA ALA A 26 3.04 -3.66 -9.97
C ALA A 26 3.78 -4.19 -8.73
N ASP A 27 3.54 -5.46 -8.40
CA ASP A 27 4.28 -6.20 -7.37
C ASP A 27 4.31 -5.54 -5.97
N VAL A 28 3.21 -4.87 -5.59
CA VAL A 28 3.05 -4.28 -4.26
C VAL A 28 2.87 -5.38 -3.23
N ILE A 29 3.73 -5.40 -2.22
CA ILE A 29 3.69 -6.40 -1.14
C ILE A 29 2.43 -6.20 -0.29
N LEU A 30 1.70 -7.28 -0.06
CA LEU A 30 0.67 -7.35 0.97
C LEU A 30 1.32 -7.70 2.31
N ASP A 31 1.55 -6.68 3.14
CA ASP A 31 2.23 -6.80 4.43
C ASP A 31 1.26 -6.63 5.60
N THR A 32 0.97 -7.71 6.33
CA THR A 32 0.15 -7.68 7.56
C THR A 32 0.95 -7.28 8.81
N GLY A 33 2.28 -7.26 8.72
CA GLY A 33 3.18 -6.85 9.79
C GLY A 33 3.41 -5.34 9.87
N SER A 34 3.00 -4.58 8.84
CA SER A 34 3.10 -3.13 8.83
C SER A 34 1.85 -2.44 9.40
N SER A 35 2.06 -1.39 10.18
CA SER A 35 0.98 -0.51 10.67
C SER A 35 0.49 0.49 9.62
N HIS A 36 1.29 0.73 8.57
CA HIS A 36 1.02 1.71 7.51
C HIS A 36 1.32 1.13 6.14
N THR A 37 0.61 1.61 5.12
CA THR A 37 0.99 1.40 3.72
C THR A 37 2.09 2.39 3.36
N ILE A 38 3.22 1.90 2.83
CA ILE A 38 4.38 2.72 2.47
C ILE A 38 4.67 2.53 0.99
N PHE A 39 4.84 3.63 0.27
CA PHE A 39 5.30 3.65 -1.11
C PHE A 39 6.63 4.41 -1.20
N SER A 40 7.45 4.06 -2.19
CA SER A 40 8.62 4.86 -2.53
C SER A 40 8.18 6.27 -3.00
N PRO A 41 8.77 7.36 -2.49
CA PRO A 41 8.51 8.71 -2.98
C PRO A 41 8.70 8.83 -4.50
N ASP A 42 9.71 8.19 -5.07
CA ASP A 42 10.02 8.24 -6.51
C ASP A 42 8.90 7.66 -7.37
N ALA A 43 8.21 6.62 -6.88
CA ALA A 43 7.06 6.05 -7.59
C ALA A 43 5.85 7.00 -7.54
N MET A 44 5.69 7.72 -6.44
CA MET A 44 4.54 8.58 -6.14
C MET A 44 4.67 9.97 -6.78
N GLU A 45 5.89 10.47 -6.96
CA GLU A 45 6.15 11.73 -7.65
C GLU A 45 5.56 11.78 -9.06
N GLN A 46 5.45 10.62 -9.74
CA GLN A 46 4.85 10.48 -11.07
C GLN A 46 3.38 10.93 -11.15
N ILE A 47 2.65 10.89 -10.02
CA ILE A 47 1.26 11.37 -9.92
C ILE A 47 1.16 12.69 -9.13
N GLY A 48 2.30 13.34 -8.88
CA GLY A 48 2.39 14.62 -8.17
C GLY A 48 2.33 14.50 -6.65
N VAL A 49 2.55 13.31 -6.09
CA VAL A 49 2.70 13.14 -4.64
C VAL A 49 4.14 13.51 -4.27
N THR A 50 4.28 14.69 -3.68
CA THR A 50 5.52 15.17 -3.08
C THR A 50 5.23 15.67 -1.67
N TYR A 51 6.27 15.85 -0.87
CA TYR A 51 6.13 16.54 0.41
C TYR A 51 5.59 17.97 0.18
N GLU A 52 4.59 18.37 0.95
CA GLU A 52 4.06 19.73 1.02
C GLU A 52 4.14 20.24 2.47
N ASN A 53 4.30 21.56 2.63
CA ASN A 53 4.35 22.14 3.97
C ASN A 53 3.06 21.85 4.73
N GLY A 54 3.18 21.28 5.93
CA GLY A 54 2.06 20.85 6.76
C GLY A 54 1.72 19.36 6.66
N ASP A 55 2.38 18.60 5.79
CA ASP A 55 2.22 17.14 5.80
C ASP A 55 2.70 16.55 7.14
N PRO A 56 1.92 15.66 7.77
CA PRO A 56 2.37 14.94 8.94
C PRO A 56 3.56 14.05 8.60
N VAL A 57 4.60 14.14 9.44
CA VAL A 57 5.81 13.33 9.36
C VAL A 57 5.84 12.37 10.54
N TYR A 58 6.12 11.10 10.26
CA TYR A 58 6.26 10.04 11.24
C TYR A 58 7.58 9.30 11.04
N GLU A 59 7.91 8.42 11.98
CA GLU A 59 9.02 7.47 11.86
C GLU A 59 8.46 6.05 11.80
N ALA A 60 8.92 5.28 10.80
CA ALA A 60 8.71 3.84 10.73
C ALA A 60 9.86 3.15 11.48
N TYR A 61 9.54 2.10 12.24
CA TYR A 61 10.50 1.28 12.96
C TYR A 61 10.48 -0.13 12.39
N GLY A 62 11.64 -0.65 12.00
CA GLY A 62 11.77 -2.01 11.48
C GLY A 62 13.09 -2.65 11.88
N ILE A 63 13.36 -3.84 11.32
CA ILE A 63 14.59 -4.60 11.61
C ILE A 63 15.85 -3.78 11.33
N GLY A 64 15.81 -2.92 10.31
CA GLY A 64 16.93 -2.06 9.90
C GLY A 64 17.07 -0.74 10.65
N GLY A 65 16.24 -0.47 11.66
CA GLY A 65 16.22 0.81 12.39
C GLY A 65 15.04 1.69 12.00
N THR A 66 15.24 3.01 12.04
CA THR A 66 14.18 4.00 11.82
C THR A 66 14.32 4.72 10.49
N VAL A 67 13.17 4.99 9.84
CA VAL A 67 13.11 5.77 8.60
C VAL A 67 11.97 6.79 8.71
N PRO A 68 12.22 8.09 8.48
CA PRO A 68 11.16 9.08 8.45
C PRO A 68 10.35 8.97 7.16
N PHE A 69 9.04 9.22 7.25
CA PHE A 69 8.15 9.31 6.08
C PHE A 69 7.08 10.37 6.32
N TYR A 70 6.58 10.98 5.23
CA TYR A 70 5.42 11.87 5.26
C TYR A 70 4.17 11.14 4.78
N THR A 71 3.00 11.63 5.18
CA THR A 71 1.72 11.02 4.80
C THR A 71 0.90 11.93 3.90
N LYS A 72 0.13 11.31 3.00
CA LYS A 72 -0.82 11.98 2.12
C LYS A 72 -2.18 11.29 2.20
N ILE A 73 -3.23 12.10 2.06
CA ILE A 73 -4.58 11.59 1.80
C ILE A 73 -4.66 11.32 0.30
N MET A 74 -4.89 10.05 -0.05
CA MET A 74 -5.11 9.61 -1.43
C MET A 74 -6.60 9.68 -1.75
N ASP A 75 -6.94 9.94 -3.01
CA ASP A 75 -8.34 9.96 -3.47
C ASP A 75 -8.89 8.54 -3.50
N GLU A 76 -8.09 7.60 -4.02
CA GLU A 76 -8.44 6.19 -4.13
C GLU A 76 -7.17 5.33 -4.03
N MET A 77 -7.29 4.21 -3.31
CA MET A 77 -6.36 3.09 -3.41
C MET A 77 -7.16 1.86 -3.79
N GLY A 78 -6.86 1.28 -4.95
CA GLY A 78 -7.58 0.17 -5.55
C GLY A 78 -7.39 -1.15 -4.80
N LEU A 79 -7.97 -1.25 -3.60
CA LEU A 79 -8.02 -2.44 -2.75
C LEU A 79 -9.45 -2.99 -2.64
N LEU A 80 -10.30 -2.70 -3.64
CA LEU A 80 -11.70 -3.12 -3.69
C LEU A 80 -11.83 -4.62 -3.36
N GLY A 81 -12.39 -4.91 -2.18
CA GLY A 81 -12.64 -6.25 -1.67
C GLY A 81 -11.92 -6.55 -0.35
N LEU A 82 -10.71 -6.05 -0.11
CA LEU A 82 -9.99 -6.31 1.17
C LEU A 82 -10.55 -5.50 2.34
N ASP A 83 -11.03 -4.30 2.05
CA ASP A 83 -11.80 -3.46 2.96
C ASP A 83 -13.06 -4.18 3.47
N ILE A 84 -13.83 -4.80 2.57
CA ILE A 84 -15.04 -5.58 2.92
C ILE A 84 -14.66 -6.81 3.77
N LEU A 85 -13.58 -7.51 3.41
CA LEU A 85 -13.10 -8.69 4.14
C LEU A 85 -12.72 -8.32 5.58
N LYS A 86 -12.03 -7.18 5.77
CA LYS A 86 -11.67 -6.68 7.10
C LYS A 86 -12.90 -6.28 7.92
N THR A 87 -13.84 -5.54 7.33
CA THR A 87 -15.07 -5.09 8.04
C THR A 87 -15.91 -6.26 8.56
N ASN A 88 -15.88 -7.40 7.88
CA ASN A 88 -16.68 -8.57 8.21
C ASN A 88 -15.88 -9.72 8.85
N GLY A 89 -14.60 -9.52 9.16
CA GLY A 89 -13.77 -10.51 9.85
C GLY A 89 -13.47 -11.77 9.03
N PHE A 90 -13.47 -11.68 7.71
CA PHE A 90 -13.14 -12.82 6.85
C PHE A 90 -11.66 -13.17 6.94
N ILE A 91 -11.37 -14.47 7.05
CA ILE A 91 -10.02 -15.02 6.94
C ILE A 91 -9.84 -15.48 5.50
N VAL A 92 -8.83 -14.93 4.84
CA VAL A 92 -8.40 -15.41 3.51
C VAL A 92 -7.39 -16.52 3.72
N ASP A 93 -7.81 -17.75 3.46
CA ASP A 93 -6.93 -18.93 3.46
C ASP A 93 -6.20 -19.01 2.12
N LEU A 94 -4.94 -18.60 2.12
CA LEU A 94 -4.12 -18.48 0.92
C LEU A 94 -3.74 -19.85 0.34
N ASP A 95 -3.72 -20.91 1.17
CA ASP A 95 -3.42 -22.28 0.73
C ASP A 95 -4.54 -22.86 -0.17
N LYS A 96 -5.69 -22.19 -0.23
CA LYS A 96 -6.87 -22.57 -1.01
C LYS A 96 -7.24 -21.55 -2.10
N LEU A 97 -6.40 -20.54 -2.31
CA LEU A 97 -6.58 -19.61 -3.42
C LEU A 97 -6.05 -20.26 -4.70
N GLU A 98 -6.95 -20.88 -5.46
CA GLU A 98 -6.72 -21.26 -6.87
C GLU A 98 -6.85 -20.06 -7.82
#